data_AF-A0A9E6MDW5-F1
#
_entry.id   AF-A0A9E6MDW5-F1
#
_cell.length_a   1.000
_cell.length_b   1.000
_cell.length_c   1.000
_cell.angle_alpha   90.00
_cell.angle_beta   90.00
_cell.angle_gamma   90.00
#
_symmetry.space_group_name_H-M   'P 1'
#
loop_
_entity.id
_entity.type
_entity.pdbx_description
1 polymer ?
#
loop_
_entity_poly.entity_id
_entity_poly.type
_entity_poly.pdbx_seq_one_letter_code
_entity_poly.pdbx_strand_id
1 'polypeptide(L)' 'MMKNIEAGEANGILSWHPDRLARNSVDGGHIIYLLDQTRLQSLKFPTFWFENTSQGKFMLSIAF' A
#
# COMPACT_ATOMS: atom_id res chain seq x y z
N MET A 1 2.45 -9.31 8.49
CA MET A 1 2.56 -8.69 7.15
C MET A 1 3.53 -7.52 7.16
N MET A 2 3.21 -6.40 7.82
CA MET A 2 4.10 -5.21 7.81
C MET A 2 5.52 -5.52 8.32
N LYS A 3 5.65 -6.30 9.41
CA LYS A 3 6.96 -6.74 9.93
C LYS A 3 7.79 -7.53 8.92
N ASN A 4 7.16 -8.31 8.03
CA ASN A 4 7.87 -9.10 7.01
C ASN A 4 8.36 -8.20 5.88
N ILE A 5 7.58 -7.17 5.52
CA ILE A 5 8.01 -6.14 4.57
C ILE A 5 9.17 -5.34 5.16
N GLU A 6 9.11 -5.04 6.46
CA GLU A 6 10.20 -4.38 7.16
C GLU A 6 11.46 -5.25 7.24
N ALA A 7 11.31 -6.55 7.47
CA ALA A 7 12.42 -7.51 7.46
C ALA A 7 12.99 -7.77 6.05
N GLY A 8 12.34 -7.29 4.99
CA GLY A 8 12.75 -7.55 3.60
C GLY A 8 12.39 -8.94 3.10
N GLU A 9 11.54 -9.68 3.83
CA GLU A 9 11.03 -11.00 3.44
C GLU A 9 9.89 -10.91 2.42
N ALA A 10 9.28 -9.73 2.27
CA ALA A 10 8.19 -9.48 1.33
C ALA A 10 8.34 -8.11 0.67
N ASN A 11 8.19 -8.07 -0.65
CA ASN A 11 8.47 -6.89 -1.47
C ASN A 11 7.18 -6.33 -2.10
N GLY A 12 6.05 -7.00 -1.89
CA GLY A 12 4.77 -6.61 -2.46
C GLY A 12 3.56 -7.12 -1.69
N ILE A 13 2.43 -6.45 -1.92
CA ILE A 13 1.13 -6.77 -1.35
C ILE A 13 0.13 -6.95 -2.48
N LEU A 14 -0.64 -8.03 -2.41
CA LEU A 14 -1.83 -8.24 -3.22
C LEU A 14 -3.04 -8.27 -2.29
N SER A 15 -3.99 -7.37 -2.49
CA SER A 15 -5.25 -7.33 -1.74
C SER A 15 -6.41 -7.19 -2.70
N TRP A 16 -7.61 -7.63 -2.31
CA TRP A 16 -8.80 -7.51 -3.15
C TRP A 16 -9.21 -6.06 -3.37
N HIS A 17 -9.26 -5.26 -2.31
CA HIS A 17 -9.66 -3.86 -2.35
C HIS A 17 -8.90 -3.06 -1.25
N PRO A 18 -8.59 -1.76 -1.46
CA PRO A 18 -7.85 -0.94 -0.49
C PRO A 18 -8.45 -0.89 0.93
N ASP A 19 -9.78 -0.78 1.05
CA ASP A 19 -10.54 -0.81 2.32
C ASP A 19 -10.33 -2.09 3.18
N ARG A 20 -9.93 -3.21 2.55
CA ARG A 20 -9.60 -4.46 3.24
C ARG A 20 -8.15 -4.50 3.69
N LEU A 21 -7.30 -3.68 3.07
CA LEU A 21 -5.88 -3.60 3.37
C LEU A 21 -5.62 -2.68 4.58
N ALA A 22 -6.29 -1.52 4.63
CA ALA A 22 -6.29 -0.62 5.78
C ALA A 22 -7.72 -0.15 6.07
N ARG A 23 -8.05 -0.01 7.37
CA ARG A 23 -9.38 0.42 7.84
C ARG A 23 -9.38 1.80 8.48
N ASN A 24 -8.21 2.44 8.52
CA ASN A 24 -8.01 3.75 9.12
C ASN A 24 -6.83 4.45 8.42
N SER A 25 -6.78 5.76 8.59
CA SER A 25 -5.78 6.63 7.98
C SER A 25 -4.36 6.39 8.50
N VAL A 26 -4.20 5.84 9.72
CA VAL A 26 -2.89 5.55 10.30
C VAL A 26 -2.23 4.36 9.60
N ASP A 27 -2.95 3.26 9.45
CA ASP A 27 -2.48 2.06 8.76
C ASP A 27 -2.28 2.33 7.27
N GLY A 28 -3.22 3.03 6.64
CA GLY A 28 -3.11 3.43 5.23
C GLY A 28 -1.90 4.34 4.98
N GLY A 29 -1.68 5.32 5.87
CA GLY A 29 -0.52 6.19 5.85
C GLY A 29 0.79 5.41 5.98
N HIS A 30 0.83 4.37 6.82
CA HIS A 30 2.01 3.53 6.97
C HIS A 30 2.35 2.76 5.69
N ILE A 31 1.34 2.24 4.97
CA ILE A 31 1.56 1.55 3.68
C ILE A 31 2.07 2.52 2.61
N ILE A 32 1.50 3.74 2.55
CA ILE A 32 1.97 4.79 1.64
C ILE A 32 3.40 5.20 1.96
N TYR A 33 3.75 5.28 3.24
CA TYR A 33 5.11 5.56 3.67
C TYR A 33 6.10 4.46 3.21
N LEU A 34 5.72 3.19 3.31
CA LEU A 34 6.57 2.09 2.80
C LEU A 34 6.71 2.10 1.27
N LEU A 35 5.68 2.55 0.53
CA LEU A 35 5.76 2.78 -0.91
C LEU A 35 6.72 3.91 -1.26
N ASP A 36 6.74 4.96 -0.44
CA ASP A 36 7.61 6.13 -0.62
C ASP A 36 9.07 5.80 -0.31
N GLN A 37 9.31 5.04 0.74
CA GLN A 37 10.63 4.51 1.11
C GLN A 37 11.12 3.41 0.16
N THR A 38 10.37 3.07 -0.91
CA THR A 38 10.69 1.99 -1.87
C THR A 38 10.86 0.60 -1.26
N ARG A 39 10.44 0.41 0.00
CA ARG A 39 10.45 -0.89 0.69
C ARG A 39 9.32 -1.78 0.21
N LEU A 40 8.17 -1.17 -0.11
CA LEU A 40 7.09 -1.83 -0.83
C LEU A 40 7.22 -1.50 -2.32
N GLN A 41 7.63 -2.47 -3.13
CA GLN A 41 7.85 -2.28 -4.56
C GLN A 41 6.59 -2.50 -5.40
N SER A 42 5.71 -3.40 -4.95
CA SER A 42 4.50 -3.75 -5.69
C SER A 42 3.28 -3.75 -4.79
N LEU A 43 2.27 -2.94 -5.14
CA LEU A 43 0.95 -2.98 -4.53
C LEU A 43 -0.06 -3.16 -5.65
N LYS A 44 -0.84 -4.24 -5.60
CA LYS A 44 -1.85 -4.53 -6.63
C LYS A 44 -3.19 -4.86 -6.00
N PHE A 45 -4.25 -4.44 -6.69
CA PHE A 45 -5.62 -4.81 -6.40
C PHE A 45 -6.33 -5.22 -7.69
N PRO A 46 -7.18 -6.26 -7.68
CA PRO A 46 -8.01 -6.64 -8.82
C PRO A 46 -9.17 -5.67 -9.07
N THR A 47 -9.68 -4.97 -8.05
CA THR A 47 -10.80 -4.02 -8.20
C THR A 47 -10.37 -2.57 -8.28
N PHE A 48 -9.10 -2.26 -8.04
CA PHE A 48 -8.59 -0.89 -7.96
C PHE A 48 -7.25 -0.78 -8.69
N TRP A 49 -7.18 0.11 -9.67
CA TRP A 49 -5.93 0.39 -10.36
C TRP A 49 -5.09 1.35 -9.53
N PHE A 50 -3.86 0.95 -9.23
CA PHE A 50 -2.91 1.76 -8.47
C PHE A 50 -1.56 1.79 -9.21
N GLU A 51 -0.99 2.99 -9.27
CA GLU A 51 0.39 3.22 -9.69
C GLU A 51 1.12 4.04 -8.64
N ASN A 52 2.42 3.77 -8.47
CA ASN A 52 3.26 4.43 -7.47
C ASN A 52 3.69 5.85 -7.92
N THR A 53 2.73 6.67 -8.33
CA THR A 53 2.90 8.10 -8.63
C THR A 53 2.40 8.94 -7.47
N SER A 54 2.79 10.21 -7.37
CA SER A 54 2.29 11.11 -6.31
C SER A 54 0.76 11.23 -6.34
N GLN A 55 0.17 11.23 -7.54
CA GLN A 55 -1.28 11.20 -7.72
C GLN A 55 -1.89 9.86 -7.26
N GLY A 56 -1.27 8.74 -7.61
CA GLY A 56 -1.74 7.42 -7.19
C GLY A 56 -1.70 7.22 -5.68
N LYS A 57 -0.64 7.69 -5.01
CA LYS A 57 -0.53 7.70 -3.54
C LYS A 57 -1.62 8.56 -2.90
N PHE A 58 -1.91 9.72 -3.45
CA PHE A 58 -2.98 10.59 -2.97
C PHE A 58 -4.35 9.93 -3.12
N MET A 59 -4.65 9.37 -4.30
CA MET A 59 -5.90 8.61 -4.51
C MET A 59 -6.02 7.40 -3.59
N LEU A 60 -4.92 6.70 -3.35
CA LEU A 60 -4.88 5.58 -2.43
C LEU A 60 -5.15 6.02 -0.98
N SER A 61 -4.65 7.19 -0.56
CA SER A 61 -4.93 7.75 0.77
C SER A 61 -6.40 8.09 1.00
N ILE A 62 -7.15 8.38 -0.08
CA ILE A 62 -8.60 8.61 -0.04
C ILE A 62 -9.36 7.27 -0.03
N ALA A 63 -8.77 6.22 -0.61
CA ALA A 63 -9.40 4.91 -0.75
C ALA A 63 -9.27 4.00 0.50
N PHE A 64 -8.40 4.38 1.45
CA PHE A 64 -8.24 3.73 2.75
C PHE A 64 -9.20 4.28 3.79
#